data_AF-A0A370I559-F1
#
_entry.id   AF-A0A370I559-F1
#
_cell.length_a   1.000
_cell.length_b   1.000
_cell.length_c   1.000
_cell.angle_alpha   90.00
_cell.angle_beta   90.00
_cell.angle_gamma   90.00
#
_symmetry.space_group_name_H-M   'P 1'
#
loop_
_entity.id
_entity.type
_entity.pdbx_description
1 polymer ?
#
loop_
_entity_poly.entity_id
_entity_poly.type
_entity_poly.pdbx_seq_one_letter_code
_entity_poly.pdbx_strand_id
1 'polypeptide(L)'
;MTRESHRWVRTADADMVELRDLVSGRGVRIGRPDVDDLPAGFLLEIESLVFRWVNLDTHDEAEQELETRREPLHTLRALSWLCALWAVVCETRLGKPADDIIRDLDYRGGWRRIRTAEEARIWTGLTQRVRIGALAALTEDPRASSDYRRACTDPPDVAPMLIRHTLIHLDGFSQDMYRHDIEARGLAAAVVEHTSPSAGARRRLCFRPSHPL
;
A
#
# COMPACT_ATOMS: atom_id res chain seq x y z
N MET A 1 -14.58 -23.32 -12.81
CA MET A 1 -14.48 -22.11 -13.64
C MET A 1 -14.37 -20.92 -12.69
N THR A 2 -13.17 -20.39 -12.50
CA THR A 2 -12.96 -19.11 -11.80
C THR A 2 -13.54 -18.01 -12.68
N ARG A 3 -14.61 -17.36 -12.22
CA ARG A 3 -15.12 -16.15 -12.85
C ARG A 3 -14.01 -15.10 -12.72
N GLU A 4 -13.56 -14.52 -13.83
CA GLU A 4 -12.70 -13.33 -13.76
C GLU A 4 -13.44 -12.27 -12.94
N SER A 5 -12.93 -11.96 -11.75
CA SER A 5 -13.56 -10.98 -10.85
C SER A 5 -13.14 -9.55 -11.21
N HIS A 6 -11.99 -9.39 -11.86
CA HIS A 6 -11.47 -8.11 -12.30
C HIS A 6 -10.82 -8.20 -13.67
N ARG A 7 -10.69 -7.05 -14.35
CA ARG A 7 -9.97 -6.89 -15.62
C ARG A 7 -9.11 -5.63 -15.62
N TRP A 8 -7.87 -5.76 -16.08
CA TRP A 8 -6.98 -4.62 -16.34
C TRP A 8 -7.18 -4.10 -17.75
N VAL A 9 -7.32 -2.78 -17.90
CA VAL A 9 -7.54 -2.09 -19.18
C VAL A 9 -6.54 -0.96 -19.29
N ARG A 10 -5.78 -0.91 -20.40
CA ARG A 10 -4.87 0.20 -20.68
C ARG A 10 -5.68 1.48 -20.87
N THR A 11 -5.20 2.58 -20.30
CA THR A 11 -5.81 3.90 -20.53
C THR A 11 -5.12 4.62 -21.69
N ALA A 12 -5.66 5.77 -22.09
CA ALA A 12 -4.98 6.66 -23.05
C ALA A 12 -3.66 7.22 -22.51
N ASP A 13 -3.53 7.27 -21.18
CA ASP A 13 -2.34 7.70 -20.48
C ASP A 13 -1.42 6.50 -20.24
N ALA A 14 -0.22 6.54 -20.82
CA ALA A 14 0.70 5.40 -20.76
C ALA A 14 1.13 5.03 -19.34
N ASP A 15 1.13 6.00 -18.42
CA ASP A 15 1.48 5.80 -17.01
C ASP A 15 0.30 5.37 -16.13
N MET A 16 -0.89 5.18 -16.70
CA MET A 16 -2.09 4.76 -15.97
C MET A 16 -2.75 3.50 -16.57
N VAL A 17 -3.23 2.66 -15.67
CA VAL A 17 -4.07 1.50 -15.97
C VAL A 17 -5.41 1.65 -15.27
N GLU A 18 -6.47 1.11 -15.86
CA GLU A 18 -7.77 0.99 -15.24
C GLU A 18 -7.98 -0.45 -14.74
N LEU A 19 -8.27 -0.61 -13.45
CA LEU A 19 -8.76 -1.85 -12.88
C LEU A 19 -10.29 -1.81 -12.86
N ARG A 20 -10.93 -2.76 -13.54
CA ARG A 20 -12.39 -2.92 -13.57
C ARG A 20 -12.79 -4.09 -12.70
N ASP A 21 -13.56 -3.85 -11.65
CA ASP A 21 -14.18 -4.89 -10.84
C ASP A 21 -15.51 -5.32 -11.46
N LEU A 22 -15.54 -6.53 -12.03
CA LEU A 22 -16.70 -7.06 -12.76
C LEU A 22 -17.84 -7.49 -11.83
N VAL A 23 -17.56 -7.64 -10.53
CA VAL A 23 -18.56 -8.00 -9.52
C VAL A 23 -19.40 -6.79 -9.13
N SER A 24 -18.76 -5.65 -8.84
CA SER A 24 -19.48 -4.42 -8.47
C SER A 24 -19.87 -3.53 -9.64
N GLY A 25 -19.29 -3.74 -10.82
CA GLY A 25 -19.50 -2.86 -11.97
C GLY A 25 -18.84 -1.49 -11.82
N ARG A 26 -17.71 -1.41 -11.10
CA ARG A 26 -16.92 -0.18 -10.91
C ARG A 26 -15.51 -0.33 -11.45
N GLY A 27 -14.94 0.78 -11.90
CA GLY A 27 -13.56 0.89 -12.34
C GLY A 27 -12.78 1.90 -11.53
N VAL A 28 -11.46 1.76 -11.49
CA VAL A 28 -10.57 2.75 -10.92
C VAL A 28 -9.30 2.91 -11.74
N ARG A 29 -8.81 4.14 -11.84
CA ARG A 29 -7.55 4.42 -12.57
C ARG A 29 -6.41 4.56 -11.59
N ILE A 30 -5.37 3.78 -11.85
CA ILE A 30 -4.17 3.67 -11.04
C ILE A 30 -2.99 4.06 -11.92
N GLY A 31 -2.30 5.11 -11.51
CA GLY A 31 -1.05 5.58 -12.05
C GLY A 31 0.12 4.89 -11.37
N ARG A 32 1.13 4.61 -12.18
CA ARG A 32 2.44 4.19 -11.71
C ARG A 32 3.11 5.38 -10.98
N PRO A 33 3.77 5.14 -9.83
CA PRO A 33 4.62 6.14 -9.20
C PRO A 33 5.65 6.73 -10.16
N ASP A 34 6.06 7.97 -9.91
CA ASP A 34 7.20 8.57 -10.58
C ASP A 34 8.47 7.72 -10.36
N VAL A 35 9.25 7.50 -11.42
CA VAL A 35 10.41 6.61 -11.39
C VAL A 35 11.51 7.11 -10.47
N ASP A 36 11.63 8.43 -10.29
CA ASP A 36 12.64 9.03 -9.44
C ASP A 36 12.27 8.92 -7.94
N ASP A 37 10.98 8.76 -7.63
CA ASP A 37 10.49 8.61 -6.26
C ASP A 37 10.37 7.15 -5.84
N LEU A 38 9.89 6.29 -6.74
CA LEU A 38 9.66 4.88 -6.47
C LEU A 38 9.85 4.04 -7.74
N PRO A 39 11.10 3.58 -8.02
CA PRO A 39 11.39 2.73 -9.16
C PRO A 39 10.56 1.45 -9.15
N ALA A 40 10.09 1.00 -10.31
CA ALA A 40 9.26 -0.20 -10.39
C ALA A 40 9.93 -1.44 -9.83
N GLY A 41 11.22 -1.67 -10.12
CA GLY A 41 11.95 -2.81 -9.56
C GLY A 41 11.90 -2.84 -8.03
N PHE A 42 12.09 -1.67 -7.39
CA PHE A 42 12.02 -1.54 -5.94
C PHE A 42 10.58 -1.76 -5.42
N LEU A 43 9.57 -1.22 -6.10
CA LEU A 43 8.17 -1.44 -5.73
C LEU A 43 7.79 -2.92 -5.75
N LEU A 44 8.22 -3.66 -6.78
CA LEU A 44 7.97 -5.11 -6.88
C LEU A 44 8.72 -5.90 -5.81
N GLU A 45 9.94 -5.48 -5.49
CA GLU A 45 10.74 -6.08 -4.42
C GLU A 45 10.06 -5.91 -3.05
N ILE A 46 9.50 -4.72 -2.78
CA ILE A 46 8.72 -4.45 -1.57
C ILE A 46 7.39 -5.21 -1.54
N GLU A 47 6.66 -5.30 -2.65
CA GLU A 47 5.45 -6.13 -2.72
C GLU A 47 5.77 -7.59 -2.38
N SER A 48 6.84 -8.15 -2.96
CA SER A 48 7.32 -9.50 -2.64
C SER A 48 7.69 -9.64 -1.16
N LEU A 49 8.39 -8.66 -0.61
CA LEU A 49 8.79 -8.64 0.80
C LEU A 49 7.58 -8.70 1.74
N VAL A 50 6.49 -7.97 1.46
CA VAL A 50 5.26 -8.01 2.26
C VAL A 50 4.76 -9.46 2.41
N PHE A 51 4.71 -10.21 1.32
CA PHE A 51 4.22 -11.59 1.34
C PHE A 51 5.22 -12.60 1.89
N ARG A 52 6.52 -12.38 1.71
CA ARG A 52 7.56 -13.23 2.32
C ARG A 52 7.64 -13.03 3.84
N TRP A 53 7.48 -11.79 4.29
CA TRP A 53 7.53 -11.45 5.71
C TRP A 53 6.38 -12.07 6.50
N VAL A 54 5.19 -12.20 5.93
CA VAL A 54 4.05 -12.82 6.63
C VAL A 54 4.06 -14.36 6.57
N ASN A 55 4.80 -14.95 5.63
CA ASN A 55 4.88 -16.39 5.46
C ASN A 55 5.89 -16.97 6.47
N LEU A 56 5.44 -17.91 7.30
CA LEU A 56 6.27 -18.54 8.33
C LEU A 56 7.52 -19.23 7.78
N ASP A 57 7.48 -19.77 6.56
CA ASP A 57 8.63 -20.45 5.95
C ASP A 57 9.71 -19.47 5.47
N THR A 58 9.35 -18.22 5.21
CA THR A 58 10.25 -17.18 4.66
C THR A 58 10.42 -15.97 5.58
N HIS A 59 9.82 -16.00 6.78
CA HIS A 59 9.77 -14.88 7.71
C HIS A 59 11.16 -14.46 8.15
N ASP A 60 11.97 -15.40 8.62
CA ASP A 60 13.30 -15.13 9.17
C ASP A 60 14.24 -14.53 8.10
N GLU A 61 14.17 -15.05 6.87
CA GLU A 61 14.95 -14.52 5.74
C GLU A 61 14.51 -13.09 5.37
N ALA A 62 13.20 -12.82 5.35
CA ALA A 62 12.64 -11.50 5.08
C ALA A 62 12.97 -10.49 6.20
N GLU A 63 12.99 -10.94 7.44
CA GLU A 63 13.37 -10.13 8.61
C GLU A 63 14.86 -9.75 8.55
N GLN A 64 15.74 -10.70 8.21
CA GLN A 64 17.17 -10.43 8.04
C GLN A 64 17.44 -9.46 6.88
N GLU A 65 16.69 -9.57 5.78
CA GLU A 65 16.74 -8.60 4.69
C GLU A 65 16.40 -7.19 5.16
N LEU A 66 15.35 -7.04 5.99
CA LEU A 66 14.95 -5.75 6.56
C LEU A 66 16.04 -5.14 7.44
N GLU A 67 16.74 -5.94 8.24
CA GLU A 67 17.81 -5.48 9.13
C GLU A 67 19.03 -4.93 8.37
N THR A 68 19.30 -5.47 7.18
CA THR A 68 20.45 -5.06 6.35
C THR A 68 20.13 -3.93 5.37
N ARG A 69 18.84 -3.63 5.16
CA ARG A 69 18.37 -2.61 4.20
C ARG A 69 18.70 -1.20 4.69
N ARG A 70 19.32 -0.38 3.83
CA ARG A 70 19.84 0.96 4.18
C ARG A 70 18.92 2.13 3.81
N GLU A 71 17.73 1.86 3.28
CA GLU A 71 16.85 2.87 2.68
C GLU A 71 15.45 2.90 3.32
N PRO A 72 15.35 3.10 4.65
CA PRO A 72 14.08 2.91 5.37
C PRO A 72 12.97 3.86 4.89
N LEU A 73 13.34 5.08 4.46
CA LEU A 73 12.35 6.04 3.94
C LEU A 73 11.79 5.63 2.57
N HIS A 74 12.60 5.04 1.68
CA HIS A 74 12.10 4.52 0.40
C HIS A 74 11.20 3.31 0.63
N THR A 75 11.58 2.41 1.54
CA THR A 75 10.73 1.28 1.95
C THR A 75 9.39 1.76 2.51
N LEU A 76 9.38 2.74 3.41
CA LEU A 76 8.15 3.29 3.98
C LEU A 76 7.25 3.96 2.94
N ARG A 77 7.82 4.66 1.95
CA ARG A 77 7.06 5.19 0.81
C ARG A 77 6.44 4.09 -0.03
N ALA A 78 7.20 3.04 -0.35
CA ALA A 78 6.69 1.90 -1.10
C ALA A 78 5.54 1.19 -0.39
N LEU A 79 5.70 0.93 0.92
CA LEU A 79 4.66 0.32 1.74
C LEU A 79 3.41 1.22 1.85
N SER A 80 3.60 2.53 1.96
CA SER A 80 2.50 3.51 1.95
C SER A 80 1.73 3.50 0.63
N TRP A 81 2.45 3.43 -0.49
CA TRP A 81 1.85 3.34 -1.82
C TRP A 81 1.08 2.02 -2.00
N LEU A 82 1.61 0.89 -1.53
CA LEU A 82 0.89 -0.39 -1.51
C LEU A 82 -0.40 -0.30 -0.68
N CYS A 83 -0.34 0.33 0.50
CA CYS A 83 -1.53 0.53 1.33
C CYS A 83 -2.59 1.37 0.61
N ALA A 84 -2.18 2.44 -0.09
CA ALA A 84 -3.10 3.28 -0.86
C ALA A 84 -3.69 2.51 -2.06
N LEU A 85 -2.86 1.76 -2.79
CA LEU A 85 -3.30 0.90 -3.89
C LEU A 85 -4.38 -0.08 -3.42
N TRP A 86 -4.13 -0.80 -2.32
CA TRP A 86 -5.06 -1.78 -1.79
C TRP A 86 -6.37 -1.15 -1.30
N ALA A 87 -6.31 0.03 -0.69
CA ALA A 87 -7.51 0.77 -0.33
C ALA A 87 -8.34 1.18 -1.56
N VAL A 88 -7.69 1.58 -2.64
CA VAL A 88 -8.37 1.95 -3.89
C VAL A 88 -8.96 0.74 -4.60
N VAL A 89 -8.29 -0.42 -4.58
CA VAL A 89 -8.87 -1.67 -5.07
C VAL A 89 -10.08 -2.07 -4.21
N CYS A 90 -9.98 -2.00 -2.88
CA CYS A 90 -11.11 -2.23 -1.98
C CYS A 90 -12.27 -1.25 -2.22
N GLU A 91 -11.99 0.02 -2.48
CA GLU A 91 -13.01 1.02 -2.84
C GLU A 91 -13.81 0.52 -4.06
N THR A 92 -13.15 -0.02 -5.08
CA THR A 92 -13.88 -0.57 -6.24
C THR A 92 -14.78 -1.73 -5.87
N ARG A 93 -14.40 -2.63 -4.99
CA ARG A 93 -15.24 -3.78 -4.61
C ARG A 93 -16.33 -3.43 -3.61
N LEU A 94 -16.04 -2.56 -2.64
CA LEU A 94 -16.92 -2.28 -1.50
C LEU A 94 -17.78 -1.03 -1.69
N GLY A 95 -17.38 -0.10 -2.56
CA GLY A 95 -18.04 1.19 -2.74
C GLY A 95 -17.84 2.14 -1.58
N LYS A 96 -16.91 1.83 -0.68
CA LYS A 96 -16.49 2.67 0.44
C LYS A 96 -15.27 3.49 0.01
N PRO A 97 -15.23 4.81 0.27
CA PRO A 97 -14.09 5.65 -0.09
C PRO A 97 -12.75 5.09 0.43
N ALA A 98 -11.70 5.13 -0.39
CA ALA A 98 -10.37 4.64 -0.01
C ALA A 98 -9.80 5.34 1.23
N ASP A 99 -10.07 6.64 1.41
CA ASP A 99 -9.62 7.38 2.59
C ASP A 99 -10.31 6.89 3.88
N ASP A 100 -11.59 6.52 3.81
CA ASP A 100 -12.30 5.89 4.93
C ASP A 100 -11.80 4.47 5.21
N ILE A 101 -11.44 3.71 4.17
CA ILE A 101 -10.80 2.39 4.33
C ILE A 101 -9.45 2.55 5.06
N ILE A 102 -8.64 3.54 4.67
CA ILE A 102 -7.35 3.82 5.32
C ILE A 102 -7.55 4.30 6.77
N ARG A 103 -8.52 5.19 7.03
CA ARG A 103 -8.80 5.67 8.40
C ARG A 103 -9.21 4.54 9.34
N ASP A 104 -9.90 3.53 8.81
CA ASP A 104 -10.36 2.37 9.58
C ASP A 104 -9.33 1.25 9.68
N LEU A 105 -8.19 1.35 8.98
CA LEU A 105 -7.12 0.37 9.01
C LEU A 105 -6.67 0.10 10.45
N ASP A 106 -6.99 -1.07 10.99
CA ASP A 106 -6.53 -1.54 12.27
C ASP A 106 -6.29 -3.04 12.21
N TYR A 107 -5.21 -3.50 12.84
CA TYR A 107 -4.85 -4.90 12.87
C TYR A 107 -5.34 -5.54 14.17
N ARG A 108 -5.99 -6.70 14.06
CA ARG A 108 -6.58 -7.45 15.19
C ARG A 108 -6.04 -8.87 15.34
N GLY A 109 -5.00 -9.24 14.57
CA GLY A 109 -4.42 -10.59 14.60
C GLY A 109 -3.32 -10.77 15.64
N GLY A 110 -2.63 -11.92 15.56
CA GLY A 110 -1.68 -12.39 16.57
C GLY A 110 -0.38 -11.58 16.73
N TRP A 111 -0.04 -10.74 15.76
CA TRP A 111 1.08 -9.80 15.86
C TRP A 111 0.81 -8.66 16.85
N ARG A 112 -0.45 -8.34 17.14
CA ARG A 112 -0.83 -7.33 18.13
C ARG A 112 -0.71 -7.89 19.54
N ARG A 113 0.44 -7.67 20.18
CA ARG A 113 0.70 -8.08 21.56
C ARG A 113 0.81 -6.85 22.46
N ILE A 114 -0.27 -6.50 23.15
CA ILE A 114 -0.35 -5.36 24.06
C ILE A 114 -0.58 -5.89 25.47
N ARG A 115 0.37 -5.64 26.37
CA ARG A 115 0.35 -6.05 27.78
C ARG A 115 0.31 -4.84 28.73
N THR A 116 0.72 -3.67 28.26
CA THR A 116 0.80 -2.43 29.03
C THR A 116 0.10 -1.27 28.33
N ALA A 117 -0.25 -0.23 29.08
CA ALA A 117 -0.82 1.01 28.54
C ALA A 117 0.19 1.77 27.65
N GLU A 118 1.50 1.60 27.87
CA GLU A 118 2.54 2.18 27.03
C GLU A 118 2.62 1.51 25.67
N GLU A 119 2.63 0.18 25.62
CA GLU A 119 2.56 -0.58 24.36
C GLU A 119 1.30 -0.22 23.57
N ALA A 120 0.16 -0.02 24.24
CA ALA A 120 -1.07 0.44 23.59
C ALA A 120 -0.90 1.83 22.93
N ARG A 121 -0.25 2.77 23.63
CA ARG A 121 0.02 4.12 23.08
C ARG A 121 0.98 4.06 21.90
N ILE A 122 2.04 3.26 21.99
CA ILE A 122 3.01 3.07 20.90
C ILE A 122 2.29 2.46 19.68
N TRP A 123 1.49 1.42 19.89
CA TRP A 123 0.70 0.78 18.84
C TRP A 123 -0.19 1.80 18.11
N THR A 124 -1.00 2.56 18.86
CA THR A 124 -1.88 3.58 18.29
C THR A 124 -1.07 4.65 17.54
N GLY A 125 0.05 5.09 18.10
CA GLY A 125 0.93 6.07 17.47
C GLY A 125 1.51 5.57 16.14
N LEU A 126 2.01 4.34 16.10
CA LEU A 126 2.53 3.74 14.87
C LEU A 126 1.42 3.50 13.84
N THR A 127 0.23 3.02 14.25
CA THR A 127 -0.92 2.85 13.36
C THR A 127 -1.33 4.18 12.74
N GLN A 128 -1.36 5.26 13.52
CA GLN A 128 -1.67 6.58 12.97
C GLN A 128 -0.63 7.02 11.92
N ARG A 129 0.66 6.73 12.13
CA ARG A 129 1.72 7.02 11.14
C ARG A 129 1.52 6.21 9.85
N VAL A 130 1.13 4.94 9.93
CA VAL A 130 0.79 4.12 8.75
C VAL A 130 -0.34 4.77 7.95
N ARG A 131 -1.41 5.18 8.63
CA ARG A 131 -2.56 5.84 8.00
C ARG A 131 -2.17 7.16 7.33
N ILE A 132 -1.34 7.98 8.00
CA ILE A 132 -0.81 9.22 7.41
C ILE A 132 0.00 8.93 6.14
N GLY A 133 0.85 7.90 6.15
CA GLY A 133 1.62 7.50 4.97
C GLY A 133 0.75 7.08 3.80
N ALA A 134 -0.24 6.21 4.06
CA ALA A 134 -1.19 5.76 3.07
C ALA A 134 -2.03 6.92 2.50
N LEU A 135 -2.51 7.85 3.35
CA LEU A 135 -3.22 9.06 2.90
C LEU A 135 -2.33 10.00 2.09
N ALA A 136 -1.06 10.17 2.47
CA ALA A 136 -0.10 10.95 1.71
C ALA A 136 0.14 10.34 0.32
N ALA A 137 0.23 9.01 0.22
CA ALA A 137 0.35 8.32 -1.07
C ALA A 137 -0.95 8.36 -1.90
N LEU A 138 -2.12 8.29 -1.25
CA LEU A 138 -3.42 8.36 -1.91
C LEU A 138 -3.67 9.73 -2.55
N THR A 139 -3.33 10.80 -1.82
CA THR A 139 -3.66 12.19 -2.20
C THR A 139 -2.52 12.94 -2.89
N GLU A 140 -1.28 12.48 -2.71
CA GLU A 140 -0.06 13.20 -3.09
C GLU A 140 -0.03 14.66 -2.62
N ASP A 141 -0.76 15.00 -1.56
CA ASP A 141 -0.72 16.34 -0.96
C ASP A 141 0.71 16.59 -0.43
N PRO A 142 1.39 17.67 -0.88
CA PRO A 142 2.71 18.03 -0.37
C PRO A 142 2.75 18.21 1.16
N ARG A 143 1.65 18.68 1.77
CA ARG A 143 1.55 18.84 3.23
C ARG A 143 1.51 17.49 3.92
N ALA A 144 0.62 16.59 3.49
CA ALA A 144 0.54 15.22 4.00
C ALA A 144 1.88 14.47 3.82
N SER A 145 2.53 14.65 2.67
CA SER A 145 3.85 14.08 2.38
C SER A 145 4.94 14.61 3.30
N SER A 146 4.93 15.90 3.62
CA SER A 146 5.85 16.52 4.57
C SER A 146 5.61 16.03 6.00
N ASP A 147 4.35 15.94 6.41
CA ASP A 147 3.96 15.44 7.73
C ASP A 147 4.35 13.97 7.91
N TYR A 148 4.14 13.14 6.88
CA TYR A 148 4.57 11.75 6.89
C TYR A 148 6.09 11.64 7.00
N ARG A 149 6.84 12.42 6.21
CA ARG A 149 8.32 12.42 6.29
C ARG A 149 8.79 12.71 7.71
N ARG A 150 8.23 13.72 8.38
CA ARG A 150 8.54 14.03 9.78
C ARG A 150 8.18 12.86 10.70
N ALA A 151 7.01 12.25 10.50
CA ALA A 151 6.57 11.11 11.29
C ALA A 151 7.45 9.87 11.14
N CYS A 152 8.14 9.71 10.01
CA CYS A 152 9.10 8.64 9.74
C CYS A 152 10.50 8.88 10.31
N THR A 153 10.83 10.11 10.70
CA THR A 153 12.17 10.49 11.16
C THR A 153 12.22 10.91 12.64
N ASP A 154 11.08 11.02 13.30
CA ASP A 154 10.98 11.44 14.70
C ASP A 154 10.19 10.42 15.55
N PRO A 155 10.85 9.73 16.50
CA PRO A 155 12.29 9.80 16.83
C PRO A 155 13.22 9.21 15.75
N PRO A 156 14.54 9.47 15.78
CA PRO A 156 15.50 9.07 14.73
C PRO A 156 15.54 7.57 14.40
N ASP A 157 15.10 6.72 15.32
CA ASP A 157 15.06 5.25 15.24
C ASP A 157 13.66 4.69 14.96
N VAL A 158 12.67 5.54 14.66
CA VAL A 158 11.29 5.10 14.45
C VAL A 158 11.11 4.31 13.16
N ALA A 159 11.94 4.54 12.14
CA ALA A 159 11.68 4.01 10.80
C ALA A 159 11.69 2.47 10.74
N PRO A 160 12.66 1.73 11.32
CA PRO A 160 12.62 0.26 11.36
C PRO A 160 11.39 -0.29 12.11
N MET A 161 10.97 0.35 13.20
CA MET A 161 9.75 -0.04 13.92
C MET A 161 8.51 0.20 13.05
N LEU A 162 8.45 1.34 12.36
CA LEU A 162 7.34 1.70 11.50
C LEU A 162 7.24 0.78 10.28
N ILE A 163 8.37 0.32 9.71
CA ILE A 163 8.38 -0.65 8.61
C ILE A 163 7.70 -1.94 9.04
N ARG A 164 8.15 -2.56 10.14
CA ARG A 164 7.53 -3.78 10.69
C ARG A 164 6.07 -3.57 11.03
N HIS A 165 5.73 -2.45 11.64
CA HIS A 165 4.33 -2.12 11.95
C HIS A 165 3.48 -1.99 10.70
N THR A 166 4.01 -1.40 9.63
CA THR A 166 3.32 -1.30 8.34
C THR A 166 3.12 -2.67 7.71
N LEU A 167 4.12 -3.57 7.78
CA LEU A 167 4.00 -4.95 7.31
C LEU A 167 2.89 -5.72 8.03
N ILE A 168 2.75 -5.54 9.36
CA ILE A 168 1.65 -6.12 10.14
C ILE A 168 0.28 -5.62 9.64
N HIS A 169 0.16 -4.33 9.36
CA HIS A 169 -1.10 -3.78 8.82
C HIS A 169 -1.39 -4.27 7.41
N LEU A 170 -0.37 -4.39 6.56
CA LEU A 170 -0.53 -4.96 5.22
C LEU A 170 -0.91 -6.45 5.28
N ASP A 171 -0.39 -7.24 6.23
CA ASP A 171 -0.88 -8.61 6.49
C ASP A 171 -2.40 -8.61 6.74
N GLY A 172 -2.85 -7.85 7.74
CA GLY A 172 -4.28 -7.76 8.07
C GLY A 172 -5.12 -7.26 6.90
N PHE A 173 -4.63 -6.26 6.17
CA PHE A 173 -5.32 -5.69 5.03
C PHE A 173 -5.46 -6.70 3.89
N SER A 174 -4.40 -7.48 3.61
CA SER A 174 -4.45 -8.55 2.60
C SER A 174 -5.46 -9.65 2.97
N GLN A 175 -5.59 -9.97 4.27
CA GLN A 175 -6.61 -10.91 4.75
C GLN A 175 -8.02 -10.32 4.62
N ASP A 176 -8.22 -9.03 4.88
CA ASP A 176 -9.49 -8.34 4.66
C ASP A 176 -9.87 -8.32 3.17
N MET A 177 -8.90 -8.05 2.28
CA MET A 177 -9.08 -8.16 0.82
C MET A 177 -9.53 -9.57 0.42
N TYR A 178 -8.86 -10.59 0.95
CA TYR A 178 -9.22 -11.98 0.69
C TYR A 178 -10.65 -12.33 1.16
N ARG A 179 -11.09 -11.81 2.31
CA ARG A 179 -12.49 -11.96 2.80
C ARG A 179 -13.53 -11.33 1.86
N HIS A 180 -13.10 -10.45 0.96
CA HIS A 180 -13.93 -9.80 -0.05
C HIS A 180 -13.66 -10.31 -1.47
N ASP A 181 -13.02 -11.47 -1.62
CA ASP A 181 -12.64 -12.10 -2.90
C ASP A 181 -11.76 -11.19 -3.77
N ILE A 182 -10.82 -10.49 -3.14
CA ILE A 182 -9.79 -9.67 -3.79
C ILE A 182 -8.41 -10.25 -3.46
N GLU A 183 -7.63 -10.58 -4.48
CA GLU A 183 -6.25 -11.01 -4.31
C GLU A 183 -5.33 -9.78 -4.19
N ALA A 184 -4.66 -9.63 -3.05
CA ALA A 184 -3.75 -8.52 -2.81
C ALA A 184 -2.40 -8.71 -3.55
N ARG A 185 -1.97 -9.97 -3.73
CA ARG A 185 -0.67 -10.30 -4.31
C ARG A 185 -0.64 -9.99 -5.80
N GLY A 186 0.38 -9.25 -6.22
CA GLY A 186 0.66 -8.97 -7.63
C GLY A 186 -0.13 -7.78 -8.18
N LEU A 187 -0.84 -7.02 -7.33
CA LEU A 187 -1.49 -5.79 -7.77
C LEU A 187 -0.48 -4.74 -8.21
N ALA A 188 0.66 -4.61 -7.51
CA ALA A 188 1.71 -3.68 -7.94
C ALA A 188 2.40 -4.18 -9.21
N ALA A 189 2.67 -5.50 -9.30
CA ALA A 189 3.13 -6.14 -10.53
C ALA A 189 2.23 -5.86 -11.73
N ALA A 190 0.90 -6.00 -11.56
CA ALA A 190 -0.05 -5.74 -12.62
C ALA A 190 -0.06 -4.27 -13.05
N VAL A 191 0.05 -3.32 -12.12
CA VAL A 191 0.19 -1.89 -12.44
C VAL A 191 1.46 -1.67 -13.27
N VAL A 192 2.60 -2.23 -12.87
CA VAL A 192 3.87 -2.08 -13.60
C VAL A 192 3.81 -2.72 -14.99
N GLU A 193 3.19 -3.88 -15.13
CA GLU A 193 3.05 -4.61 -16.41
C GLU A 193 2.16 -3.86 -17.42
N HIS A 194 1.10 -3.21 -16.93
CA HIS A 194 0.10 -2.57 -17.78
C HIS A 194 0.37 -1.07 -18.01
N THR A 195 1.45 -0.52 -17.44
CA THR A 195 1.85 0.88 -17.59
C THR A 195 3.27 1.02 -18.11
N SER A 196 3.61 2.19 -18.62
CA SER A 196 4.95 2.61 -19.00
C SER A 196 5.35 3.87 -18.22
N PRO A 197 6.65 4.10 -17.95
CA PRO A 197 7.10 5.34 -17.33
C PRO A 197 6.60 6.56 -18.11
N SER A 198 6.14 7.58 -17.40
CA SER A 198 5.69 8.84 -18.03
C SER A 198 6.89 9.53 -18.70
N ALA A 199 6.76 9.87 -19.98
CA ALA A 199 7.77 10.68 -20.70
C ALA A 199 7.53 12.20 -20.55
N GLY A 200 6.46 12.60 -19.83
CA GLY A 200 5.99 13.97 -19.72
C GLY A 200 6.12 14.55 -18.32
N ALA A 201 5.53 15.73 -18.10
CA ALA A 201 5.53 16.40 -16.81
C ALA A 201 4.87 15.52 -15.73
N ARG A 202 5.50 15.47 -14.55
CA ARG A 202 5.05 14.72 -13.38
C ARG A 202 3.56 14.96 -13.09
N ARG A 203 2.78 13.88 -13.08
CA ARG A 203 1.39 13.90 -12.60
C ARG A 203 1.39 13.82 -11.07
N ARG A 204 0.49 14.59 -10.46
CA ARG A 204 0.39 14.72 -9.01
C ARG A 204 -0.60 13.75 -8.36
N LEU A 205 -1.08 12.72 -9.06
CA LEU A 205 -2.07 11.78 -8.51
C LEU A 205 -1.93 10.39 -9.14
N CYS A 206 -1.36 9.45 -8.39
CA CYS A 206 -1.34 8.02 -8.69
C CYS A 206 -2.71 7.37 -8.62
N PHE A 207 -3.69 7.95 -7.92
CA PHE A 207 -5.00 7.31 -7.76
C PHE A 207 -6.11 8.28 -8.15
N ARG A 208 -7.04 7.79 -8.96
CA ARG A 208 -8.30 8.48 -9.25
C ARG A 208 -9.43 7.80 -8.49
N PRO A 209 -10.49 8.53 -8.08
CA PRO A 209 -11.64 7.91 -7.45
C PRO A 209 -12.28 6.84 -8.35
N SER A 210 -12.95 5.86 -7.73
CA SER A 210 -13.72 4.87 -8.45
C SER A 210 -14.90 5.49 -9.21
N HIS A 211 -15.31 4.85 -10.31
CA HIS A 211 -16.43 5.26 -11.15
C HIS A 211 -17.23 4.04 -11.63
N PRO A 212 -18.53 4.19 -11.95
CA PRO A 212 -19.30 3.14 -12.62
C PRO A 212 -18.72 2.80 -14.00
N LEU A 213 -18.82 1.52 -14.41
CA LEU A 213 -18.40 1.02 -15.73
C LEU A 213 -19.38 1.33 -16.86
#